data_AF-A0AAU5ZI09-F1
#
_entry.id   AF-A0AAU5ZI09-F1
#
_cell.length_a   1.000
_cell.length_b   1.000
_cell.length_c   1.000
_cell.angle_alpha   90.00
_cell.angle_beta   90.00
_cell.angle_gamma   90.00
#
_symmetry.space_group_name_H-M   'P 1'
#
loop_
_entity.id
_entity.type
_entity.pdbx_description
1 polymer ?
#
loop_
_entity_poly.entity_id
_entity_poly.type
_entity_poly.pdbx_seq_one_letter_code
_entity_poly.pdbx_strand_id
1 'polypeptide(L)' 'MHLGDLVVDGLDRPIAFWMSANQYEYWKHTQLTVDVVKGRGSGFSVEAPEGVRFLIRSRVFTDQESAALGLL' A
#
# COMPACT_ATOMS: atom_id res chain seq x y z
N MET A 1 -7.84 -9.80 -2.22
CA MET A 1 -6.98 -10.57 -1.30
C MET A 1 -6.46 -9.66 -0.20
N HIS A 2 -6.42 -10.19 1.01
CA HIS A 2 -5.86 -9.52 2.19
C HIS A 2 -4.34 -9.62 2.11
N LEU A 3 -3.65 -8.49 2.29
CA LEU A 3 -2.18 -8.43 2.25
C LEU A 3 -1.56 -8.27 3.64
N GLY A 4 -2.36 -7.89 4.63
CA GLY A 4 -1.90 -7.71 6.00
C GLY A 4 -2.75 -6.70 6.75
N ASP A 5 -2.45 -6.55 8.03
CA ASP A 5 -3.14 -5.64 8.95
C ASP A 5 -2.17 -4.55 9.43
N LEU A 6 -2.54 -3.30 9.20
CA LEU A 6 -1.76 -2.13 9.60
C LEU A 6 -2.12 -1.75 11.03
N VAL A 7 -1.15 -1.82 11.93
CA VAL A 7 -1.29 -1.35 13.31
C VAL A 7 -0.90 0.12 13.34
N VAL A 8 -1.82 0.97 13.81
CA VAL A 8 -1.61 2.41 13.91
C VAL A 8 -1.81 2.81 15.36
N ASP A 9 -0.84 3.53 15.92
CA ASP A 9 -0.89 4.01 17.29
C ASP A 9 -2.16 4.85 17.53
N GLY A 10 -2.87 4.57 18.61
CA GLY A 10 -4.11 5.26 18.97
C GLY A 10 -5.38 4.71 18.32
N LEU A 11 -5.30 3.66 17.49
CA LEU A 11 -6.47 2.92 17.03
C LEU A 11 -6.63 1.60 17.78
N ASP A 12 -7.86 1.32 18.22
CA ASP A 12 -8.18 0.08 18.97
C ASP A 12 -8.13 -1.18 18.09
N ARG A 13 -8.16 -1.02 16.77
CA ARG A 13 -8.21 -2.13 15.81
C ARG A 13 -7.25 -1.89 14.64
N PRO A 14 -6.55 -2.94 14.18
CA PRO A 14 -5.77 -2.88 12.96
C PRO A 14 -6.63 -2.58 11.73
N ILE A 15 -6.02 -1.96 10.73
CA ILE A 15 -6.65 -1.66 9.43
C ILE A 15 -6.21 -2.71 8.42
N ALA A 16 -7.15 -3.52 7.94
CA ALA A 16 -6.85 -4.52 6.93
C ALA A 16 -6.53 -3.87 5.58
N PHE A 17 -5.42 -4.26 4.96
CA PHE A 17 -5.01 -3.83 3.63
C PHE A 17 -5.40 -4.87 2.58
N TRP A 18 -6.09 -4.42 1.54
CA TRP A 18 -6.64 -5.29 0.51
C TRP A 18 -6.17 -4.86 -0.87
N MET A 19 -5.96 -5.83 -1.74
CA MET A 19 -5.67 -5.63 -3.16
C MET A 19 -6.50 -6.60 -3.99
N SER A 20 -6.90 -6.23 -5.20
CA SER A 20 -7.55 -7.20 -6.09
C SER A 20 -6.53 -8.29 -6.51
N ALA A 21 -6.99 -9.52 -6.75
CA ALA A 21 -6.09 -10.62 -7.07
C ALA A 21 -5.29 -10.39 -8.37
N ASN A 22 -5.96 -9.85 -9.40
CA ASN A 22 -5.31 -9.47 -10.66
C ASN A 22 -4.24 -8.38 -10.49
N GLN A 23 -4.45 -7.42 -9.58
CA GLN A 23 -3.48 -6.37 -9.32
C GLN A 23 -2.30 -6.92 -8.51
N TYR A 24 -2.55 -7.82 -7.56
CA TYR A 24 -1.49 -8.51 -6.83
C TYR A 24 -0.57 -9.28 -7.76
N GLU A 25 -1.11 -10.05 -8.71
CA GLU A 25 -0.27 -10.79 -9.67
C GLU A 25 0.70 -9.87 -10.44
N TYR A 26 0.25 -8.66 -10.75
CA TYR A 26 1.08 -7.67 -11.43
C TYR A 26 2.08 -6.96 -10.49
N TRP A 27 1.73 -6.77 -9.21
CA TRP A 27 2.51 -5.96 -8.26
C TRP A 27 3.33 -6.76 -7.25
N LYS A 28 3.16 -8.09 -7.17
CA LYS A 28 3.82 -8.94 -6.16
C LYS A 28 5.34 -8.87 -6.17
N HIS A 29 5.94 -8.45 -7.28
CA HIS A 29 7.39 -8.26 -7.43
C HIS A 29 7.88 -6.86 -7.00
N THR A 30 7.05 -6.09 -6.30
CA THR A 30 7.37 -4.72 -5.88
C THR A 30 7.14 -4.50 -4.40
N GLN A 31 8.05 -3.75 -3.77
CA GLN A 31 7.81 -3.09 -2.51
C GLN A 31 6.92 -1.88 -2.76
N LEU A 32 5.74 -1.87 -2.14
CA LEU A 32 4.83 -0.73 -2.18
C LEU A 32 4.96 0.09 -0.90
N THR A 33 5.17 1.38 -1.06
CA THR A 33 5.09 2.36 0.03
C THR A 33 3.84 3.19 -0.19
N VAL A 34 2.92 3.14 0.78
CA VAL A 34 1.72 4.01 0.81
C VAL A 34 2.03 5.17 1.74
N ASP A 35 1.90 6.38 1.23
CA ASP A 35 2.29 7.62 1.91
C ASP A 35 1.15 8.65 1.87
N VAL A 36 1.21 9.63 2.76
CA VAL A 36 0.28 10.78 2.80
C VAL A 36 1.07 12.05 2.58
N VAL A 37 0.75 12.76 1.49
CA VAL A 37 1.45 13.98 1.10
C VAL A 37 0.48 15.14 0.95
N LYS A 38 0.95 16.38 1.12
CA LYS A 38 0.14 17.57 0.83
C LYS A 38 -0.30 17.58 -0.64
N GLY A 39 -1.55 17.94 -0.89
CA GLY A 39 -2.08 18.08 -2.24
C GLY A 39 -3.55 17.76 -2.36
N ARG A 40 -4.09 17.94 -3.56
CA ARG A 40 -5.50 17.63 -3.86
C ARG A 40 -5.69 16.11 -3.96
N GLY A 41 -6.49 15.54 -3.08
CA GLY A 41 -6.98 14.16 -3.16
C GLY A 41 -7.87 13.91 -4.39
N SER A 42 -8.10 12.63 -4.70
CA SER A 42 -9.09 12.24 -5.72
C SER A 42 -10.50 12.65 -5.30
N GLY A 43 -11.41 12.84 -6.27
CA GLY A 43 -12.77 13.33 -6.00
C GLY A 43 -13.61 12.44 -5.05
N PHE A 44 -13.22 11.18 -4.87
CA PHE A 44 -13.86 10.23 -3.96
C PHE A 44 -13.00 9.87 -2.74
N SER A 45 -11.88 10.57 -2.54
CA SER A 45 -10.94 10.26 -1.46
C SER A 45 -11.37 10.93 -0.16
N VAL A 46 -11.39 10.16 0.94
CA VAL A 46 -11.87 10.62 2.26
C VAL A 46 -10.99 11.75 2.82
N GLU A 47 -9.69 11.72 2.53
CA GLU A 47 -8.72 12.71 2.98
C GLU A 47 -8.71 14.01 2.15
N ALA A 48 -9.47 14.07 1.05
CA ALA A 48 -9.47 15.24 0.17
C ALA A 48 -9.83 16.56 0.87
N PRO A 49 -10.79 16.63 1.83
CA PRO A 49 -11.07 17.84 2.61
C PRO A 49 -9.91 18.28 3.52
N GLU A 50 -9.01 17.36 3.87
CA GLU A 50 -7.88 17.60 4.78
C GLU A 50 -6.66 18.22 4.06
N GLY A 51 -6.76 18.49 2.74
CA GLY A 51 -5.68 19.10 1.96
C GLY A 51 -4.47 18.17 1.73
N VAL A 52 -4.66 16.87 1.91
CA VAL A 52 -3.67 15.82 1.66
C VAL A 52 -4.19 14.81 0.63
N ARG A 53 -3.31 13.92 0.20
CA ARG A 53 -3.63 12.80 -0.69
C ARG A 53 -2.76 11.59 -0.38
N PHE A 54 -3.29 10.40 -0.66
CA PHE A 54 -2.46 9.20 -0.70
C PHE A 54 -1.55 9.17 -1.94
N LEU A 55 -0.32 8.72 -1.76
CA LEU A 55 0.66 8.48 -2.82
C LEU A 55 1.26 7.10 -2.65
N ILE A 56 1.16 6.28 -3.69
CA ILE A 56 1.84 4.98 -3.76
C ILE A 56 3.13 5.14 -4.54
N ARG A 57 4.25 4.71 -3.94
CA ARG A 57 5.53 4.53 -4.64
C ARG A 57 5.86 3.06 -4.68
N SER A 58 6.33 2.58 -5.83
CA SER A 58 6.76 1.20 -6.01
C SER A 58 8.25 1.15 -6.32
N ARG A 59 8.90 0.11 -5.80
CA ARG A 59 10.27 -0.28 -6.14
C ARG A 59 10.26 -1.77 -6.43
N VAL A 60 10.90 -2.21 -7.50
CA VAL A 60 11.07 -3.64 -7.77
C VAL A 60 11.94 -4.25 -6.68
N PHE A 61 11.54 -5.42 -6.17
CA PHE A 61 12.35 -6.16 -5.21
C PHE A 61 13.71 -6.52 -5.80
N THR A 62 14.75 -6.55 -4.97
CA THR A 62 16.02 -7.14 -5.38
C THR A 62 15.86 -8.66 -5.54
N ASP A 63 16.82 -9.33 -6.18
CA ASP A 63 16.81 -10.78 -6.31
C ASP A 63 16.80 -11.46 -4.93
N GLN A 64 17.54 -10.90 -3.96
CA GLN A 64 17.58 -11.40 -2.59
C GLN A 64 16.21 -11.27 -1.89
N GLU A 65 15.53 -10.13 -2.05
CA GLU A 65 14.19 -9.92 -1.50
C GLU A 65 13.16 -10.84 -2.17
N SER A 66 13.26 -11.01 -3.49
CA SER A 66 12.36 -11.89 -4.26
C SER A 66 12.54 -13.34 -3.85
N ALA A 67 13.78 -13.82 -3.68
CA ALA A 67 14.07 -15.17 -3.20
C ALA A 67 13.56 -15.38 -1.75
N ALA A 68 13.74 -14.40 -0.87
CA ALA A 68 13.23 -14.48 0.51
C ALA A 68 11.68 -14.53 0.57
N LEU A 69 11.01 -13.98 -0.45
CA LEU A 69 9.55 -14.00 -0.58
C LEU A 69 9.03 -15.17 -1.43
N GLY A 70 9.90 -16.05 -1.94
CA GLY A 70 9.52 -17.18 -2.79
C GLY A 70 8.98 -16.79 -4.17
N LEU A 71 9.41 -15.63 -4.67
CA LEU A 71 9.03 -15.10 -5.99
C LEU A 71 10.07 -15.37 -7.07
N LEU A 72 11.26 -15.84 -6.66
CA LEU A 72 12.39 -16.30 -7.46
C LEU A 72 12.94 -17.58 -6.82
#